data_AF-A0A2W1JL84-F1
#
_entry.id   AF-A0A2W1JL84-F1
#
_cell.length_a   1.000
_cell.length_b   1.000
_cell.length_c   1.000
_cell.angle_alpha   90.00
_cell.angle_beta   90.00
_cell.angle_gamma   90.00
#
_symmetry.space_group_name_H-M   'P 1'
#
loop_
_entity.id
_entity.type
_entity.pdbx_description
1 polymer ?
#
loop_
_entity_poly.entity_id
_entity_poly.type
_entity_poly.pdbx_seq_one_letter_code
_entity_poly.pdbx_strand_id
1 'polypeptide(L)'
;MLDLTKEQSVSAIEQNISATESQISHLTLRLEKAKEEVQEWVEANAALSQSATEARAETQSMGRGLGGAILGSKYRAASRRTAASINAGIARDVASKRAQIKEGKRIAQAIAKDIKSQISQLKADLKCLKSQKKELSSKKKETKQSVQSLNLLQKLHEVYELGLLTEGEYEEKRQKLVEKI
;
A
#
# COMPACT_ATOMS: atom_id res chain seq x y z
N MET A 1 -9.52 -25.57 -31.63
CA MET A 1 -9.01 -24.18 -31.59
C MET A 1 -9.52 -23.36 -30.38
N LEU A 2 -10.68 -23.65 -29.78
CA LEU A 2 -11.22 -22.86 -28.66
C LEU A 2 -10.46 -22.99 -27.32
N ASP A 3 -9.83 -24.14 -27.02
CA ASP A 3 -9.14 -24.34 -25.72
C ASP A 3 -7.84 -23.53 -25.56
N LEU A 4 -7.09 -23.29 -26.64
CA LEU A 4 -5.86 -22.49 -26.60
C LEU A 4 -6.11 -21.04 -26.13
N THR A 5 -7.24 -20.45 -26.56
CA THR A 5 -7.58 -19.06 -26.18
C THR A 5 -7.92 -18.93 -24.70
N LYS A 6 -8.54 -19.95 -24.09
CA LYS A 6 -8.89 -19.96 -22.67
C LYS A 6 -7.67 -20.18 -21.79
N GLU A 7 -6.73 -21.04 -22.19
CA GLU A 7 -5.48 -21.24 -21.45
C GLU A 7 -4.58 -19.99 -21.49
N GLN A 8 -4.54 -19.31 -22.64
CA GLN A 8 -3.90 -18.00 -22.75
C GLN A 8 -4.56 -16.95 -21.82
N SER A 9 -5.89 -16.94 -21.69
CA SER A 9 -6.58 -16.00 -20.79
C SER A 9 -6.31 -16.24 -19.30
N VAL A 10 -6.19 -17.50 -18.87
CA VAL A 10 -5.90 -17.83 -17.46
C VAL A 10 -4.45 -17.49 -17.13
N SER A 11 -3.52 -17.81 -18.05
CA SER A 11 -2.11 -17.45 -17.90
C SER A 11 -1.91 -15.92 -17.82
N ALA A 12 -2.61 -15.16 -18.67
CA ALA A 12 -2.58 -13.69 -18.63
C ALA A 12 -3.09 -13.12 -17.29
N ILE A 13 -4.18 -13.69 -16.74
CA ILE A 13 -4.70 -13.26 -15.44
C ILE A 13 -3.72 -13.59 -14.31
N GLU A 14 -3.04 -14.73 -14.36
CA GLU A 14 -2.01 -15.09 -13.37
C GLU A 14 -0.80 -14.15 -13.42
N GLN A 15 -0.35 -13.78 -14.61
CA GLN A 15 0.69 -12.77 -14.79
C GLN A 15 0.26 -11.42 -14.22
N ASN A 16 -0.97 -10.98 -14.50
CA ASN A 16 -1.51 -9.72 -13.98
C ASN A 16 -1.63 -9.73 -12.45
N ILE A 17 -2.04 -10.85 -11.84
CA ILE A 17 -2.09 -11.00 -10.38
C ILE A 17 -0.67 -10.87 -9.80
N SER A 18 0.30 -11.60 -10.35
CA SER A 18 1.70 -11.55 -9.88
C SER A 18 2.31 -10.16 -10.02
N ALA A 19 2.06 -9.48 -11.15
CA ALA A 19 2.50 -8.11 -11.38
C ALA A 19 1.87 -7.13 -10.37
N THR A 20 0.57 -7.26 -10.11
CA THR A 20 -0.15 -6.41 -9.14
C THR A 20 0.34 -6.65 -7.71
N GLU A 21 0.59 -7.90 -7.32
CA GLU A 21 1.17 -8.26 -6.01
C GLU A 21 2.58 -7.68 -5.83
N SER A 22 3.39 -7.73 -6.90
CA SER A 22 4.72 -7.12 -6.91
C SER A 22 4.65 -5.59 -6.77
N GLN A 23 3.73 -4.94 -7.48
CA GLN A 23 3.51 -3.49 -7.37
C GLN A 23 3.04 -3.09 -5.97
N ILE A 24 2.10 -3.83 -5.38
CA ILE A 24 1.64 -3.60 -3.99
C ILE A 24 2.82 -3.71 -3.02
N SER A 25 3.67 -4.72 -3.18
CA SER A 25 4.85 -4.93 -2.31
C SER A 25 5.82 -3.76 -2.42
N HIS A 26 6.12 -3.33 -3.65
CA HIS A 26 6.97 -2.17 -3.91
C HIS A 26 6.41 -0.87 -3.32
N LEU A 27 5.12 -0.60 -3.52
CA LEU A 27 4.46 0.58 -2.95
C LEU A 27 4.39 0.53 -1.43
N THR A 28 4.24 -0.65 -0.83
CA THR A 28 4.26 -0.82 0.62
C THR A 28 5.63 -0.44 1.19
N LEU A 29 6.71 -0.86 0.54
CA LEU A 29 8.06 -0.44 0.94
C LEU A 29 8.27 1.07 0.80
N ARG A 30 7.76 1.68 -0.28
CA ARG A 30 7.79 3.14 -0.44
C ARG A 30 6.94 3.86 0.61
N LEU A 31 5.83 3.28 1.04
CA LEU A 31 4.98 3.83 2.10
C LEU A 31 5.71 3.85 3.44
N GLU A 32 6.44 2.78 3.79
CA GLU A 32 7.23 2.76 5.02
C GLU A 32 8.32 3.84 4.99
N LYS A 33 9.05 3.98 3.89
CA LYS A 33 10.03 5.07 3.72
C LYS A 33 9.40 6.46 3.87
N ALA A 34 8.21 6.68 3.30
CA ALA A 34 7.51 7.96 3.43
C ALA A 34 7.07 8.23 4.88
N LYS A 35 6.73 7.18 5.66
CA LYS A 35 6.42 7.32 7.08
C LYS A 35 7.68 7.64 7.90
N GLU A 36 8.81 7.00 7.59
CA GLU A 36 10.11 7.30 8.18
C GLU A 36 10.45 8.78 7.94
N GLU A 37 10.29 9.28 6.72
CA GLU A 37 10.52 10.70 6.41
C GLU A 37 9.61 11.64 7.23
N VAL A 38 8.32 11.31 7.39
CA VAL A 38 7.43 12.08 8.26
C VAL A 38 7.91 12.08 9.72
N GLN A 39 8.44 10.95 10.18
CA GLN A 39 8.99 10.81 11.53
C GLN A 39 10.26 11.66 11.71
N GLU A 40 11.16 11.65 10.73
CA GLU A 40 12.36 12.52 10.71
C GLU A 40 11.97 14.00 10.83
N TRP A 41 10.94 14.45 10.13
CA TRP A 41 10.45 15.83 10.26
C TRP A 41 9.87 16.13 11.65
N VAL A 42 9.25 15.16 12.31
CA VAL A 42 8.77 15.31 13.70
C VAL A 42 9.95 15.45 14.66
N GLU A 43 10.96 14.61 14.50
CA GLU A 43 12.17 14.62 15.32
C GLU A 43 12.97 15.92 15.11
N ALA A 44 13.13 16.37 13.86
CA ALA A 44 13.76 17.64 13.54
C ALA A 44 13.06 18.83 14.22
N ASN A 45 11.72 18.82 14.29
CA ASN A 45 10.98 19.87 15.00
C ASN A 45 11.19 19.83 16.52
N ALA A 46 11.28 18.63 17.09
CA ALA A 46 11.58 18.45 18.51
C ALA A 46 12.99 18.94 18.84
N ALA A 47 14.00 18.50 18.07
CA ALA A 47 15.39 18.90 18.22
C ALA A 47 15.58 20.42 18.06
N LEU A 48 14.91 21.03 17.07
CA LEU A 48 14.93 22.48 16.89
C LEU A 48 14.33 23.20 18.10
N SER A 49 13.27 22.67 18.69
CA SER A 49 12.63 23.28 19.86
C SER A 49 13.49 23.17 21.11
N GLN A 50 14.20 22.05 21.28
CA GLN A 50 15.16 21.86 22.36
C GLN A 50 16.36 22.82 22.20
N SER A 51 17.01 22.82 21.03
CA SER A 51 18.15 23.70 20.73
C SER A 51 17.79 25.19 20.88
N ALA A 52 16.60 25.60 20.45
CA ALA A 52 16.12 26.96 20.65
C ALA A 52 15.91 27.33 22.14
N THR A 53 15.57 26.35 22.96
CA THR A 53 15.38 26.54 24.41
C THR A 53 16.74 26.66 25.11
N GLU A 54 17.69 25.80 24.75
CA GLU A 54 19.07 25.85 25.25
C GLU A 54 19.74 27.19 24.90
N ALA A 55 19.66 27.62 23.64
CA ALA A 55 20.23 28.89 23.20
C ALA A 55 19.60 30.12 23.90
N ARG A 56 18.30 30.06 24.24
CA ARG A 56 17.64 31.11 25.04
C ARG A 56 18.08 31.07 26.49
N ALA A 57 18.30 29.89 27.06
CA ALA A 57 18.77 29.73 28.44
C ALA A 57 20.17 30.35 28.63
N GLU A 58 21.07 30.19 27.66
CA GLU A 58 22.41 30.80 27.68
C GLU A 58 22.35 32.33 27.77
N THR A 59 21.43 32.95 27.01
CA THR A 59 21.31 34.41 26.96
C THR A 59 20.51 35.00 28.14
N GLN A 60 19.73 34.20 28.87
CA GLN A 60 18.95 34.68 30.02
C GLN A 60 19.82 35.18 31.19
N SER A 61 21.04 34.66 31.32
CA SER A 61 21.98 35.04 32.38
C SER A 61 22.70 36.37 32.13
N MET A 62 22.69 36.87 30.88
CA MET A 62 23.41 38.07 30.48
C MET A 62 22.92 39.31 31.23
N GLY A 63 23.82 39.94 32.00
CA GLY A 63 23.54 41.16 32.76
C GLY A 63 22.81 40.94 34.10
N ARG A 64 22.61 39.69 34.54
CA ARG A 64 22.06 39.34 35.86
C ARG A 64 23.11 38.75 36.84
N GLY A 65 24.31 38.41 36.35
CA GLY A 65 25.40 37.83 37.16
C GLY A 65 26.37 38.84 37.80
N LEU A 66 27.42 38.32 38.42
CA LEU A 66 28.45 39.07 39.18
C LEU A 66 29.02 40.28 38.41
N GLY A 67 29.27 40.12 37.11
CA GLY A 67 29.76 41.22 36.26
C GLY A 67 28.80 42.41 36.17
N GLY A 68 27.48 42.19 36.28
CA GLY A 68 26.50 43.28 36.36
C GLY A 68 26.45 43.98 37.72
N ALA A 69 26.86 43.31 38.78
CA ALA A 69 27.02 43.92 40.10
C ALA A 69 28.29 44.77 40.17
N ILE A 70 29.38 44.31 39.53
CA ILE A 70 30.68 44.98 39.52
C ILE A 70 30.72 46.16 38.53
N LEU A 71 30.19 45.99 37.30
CA LEU A 71 30.31 46.98 36.22
C LEU A 71 29.13 47.98 36.16
N GLY A 72 28.16 47.86 37.08
CA GLY A 72 27.10 48.84 37.27
C GLY A 72 25.92 48.76 36.28
N SER A 73 25.01 49.74 36.38
CA SER A 73 23.71 49.75 35.68
C SER A 73 23.82 49.87 34.16
N LYS A 74 24.77 50.66 33.63
CA LYS A 74 24.98 50.84 32.19
C LYS A 74 25.42 49.53 31.51
N TYR A 75 26.32 48.79 32.13
CA TYR A 75 26.74 47.47 31.66
C TYR A 75 25.55 46.49 31.62
N ARG A 76 24.76 46.42 32.70
CA ARG A 76 23.54 45.59 32.74
C ARG A 76 22.55 45.94 31.63
N ALA A 77 22.34 47.24 31.37
CA ALA A 77 21.45 47.69 30.31
C ALA A 77 21.98 47.30 28.91
N ALA A 78 23.28 47.45 28.66
CA ALA A 78 23.91 47.03 27.43
C ALA A 78 23.82 45.50 27.23
N SER A 79 24.19 44.70 28.23
CA SER A 79 24.10 43.22 28.16
C SER A 79 22.68 42.73 27.90
N ARG A 80 21.66 43.35 28.52
CA ARG A 80 20.25 42.99 28.27
C ARG A 80 19.82 43.31 26.84
N ARG A 81 20.28 44.44 26.26
CA ARG A 81 20.02 44.78 24.84
C ARG A 81 20.67 43.76 23.91
N THR A 82 21.91 43.37 24.19
CA THR A 82 22.60 42.31 23.43
C THR A 82 21.84 40.99 23.50
N ALA A 83 21.43 40.56 24.70
CA ALA A 83 20.64 39.33 24.89
C ALA A 83 19.30 39.40 24.14
N ALA A 84 18.61 40.54 24.17
CA ALA A 84 17.36 40.74 23.44
C ALA A 84 17.58 40.62 21.92
N SER A 85 18.66 41.22 21.39
CA SER A 85 19.02 41.11 19.97
C SER A 85 19.34 39.67 19.56
N ILE A 86 20.12 38.95 20.37
CA ILE A 86 20.44 37.54 20.13
C ILE A 86 19.15 36.70 20.13
N ASN A 87 18.29 36.87 21.14
CA ASN A 87 17.01 36.16 21.22
C ASN A 87 16.07 36.46 20.04
N ALA A 88 16.07 37.69 19.53
CA ALA A 88 15.33 38.06 18.33
C ALA A 88 15.91 37.40 17.06
N GLY A 89 17.23 37.20 16.99
CA GLY A 89 17.89 36.40 15.96
C GLY A 89 17.46 34.94 16.01
N ILE A 90 17.62 34.31 17.18
CA ILE A 90 17.19 32.91 17.43
C ILE A 90 15.72 32.71 17.06
N ALA A 91 14.84 33.64 17.45
CA ALA A 91 13.41 33.55 17.12
C ALA A 91 13.13 33.56 15.62
N ARG A 92 13.84 34.40 14.85
CA ARG A 92 13.72 34.46 13.39
C ARG A 92 14.22 33.17 12.74
N ASP A 93 15.37 32.67 13.17
CA ASP A 93 15.95 31.43 12.63
C ASP A 93 15.05 30.21 12.92
N VAL A 94 14.53 30.13 14.14
CA VAL A 94 13.58 29.08 14.53
C VAL A 94 12.28 29.17 13.73
N ALA A 95 11.75 30.37 13.51
CA ALA A 95 10.54 30.55 12.70
C ALA A 95 10.76 30.09 11.26
N SER A 96 11.90 30.46 10.65
CA SER A 96 12.28 30.04 9.30
C SER A 96 12.41 28.52 9.19
N LYS A 97 13.20 27.89 10.08
CA LYS A 97 13.38 26.43 10.10
C LYS A 97 12.07 25.69 10.38
N ARG A 98 11.21 26.19 11.28
CA ARG A 98 9.88 25.60 11.52
C ARG A 98 8.98 25.67 10.29
N ALA A 99 9.05 26.75 9.50
CA ALA A 99 8.30 26.83 8.26
C ALA A 99 8.75 25.77 7.25
N GLN A 100 10.07 25.58 7.11
CA GLN A 100 10.64 24.52 6.26
C GLN A 100 10.23 23.13 6.73
N ILE A 101 10.36 22.83 8.03
CA ILE A 101 9.97 21.54 8.61
C ILE A 101 8.48 21.28 8.42
N LYS A 102 7.63 22.29 8.63
CA LYS A 102 6.18 22.18 8.43
C LYS A 102 5.85 21.83 6.98
N GLU A 103 6.52 22.47 6.02
CA GLU A 103 6.29 22.20 4.60
C GLU A 103 6.82 20.81 4.19
N GLY A 104 8.03 20.44 4.61
CA GLY A 104 8.59 19.10 4.37
C GLY A 104 7.68 18.00 4.92
N LYS A 105 7.20 18.15 6.17
CA LYS A 105 6.22 17.25 6.77
C LYS A 105 4.93 17.17 5.96
N ARG A 106 4.41 18.30 5.49
CA ARG A 106 3.17 18.34 4.68
C ARG A 106 3.33 17.56 3.38
N ILE A 107 4.47 17.75 2.70
CA ILE A 107 4.78 17.04 1.44
C ILE A 107 4.91 15.54 1.69
N ALA A 108 5.69 15.12 2.68
CA ALA A 108 5.88 13.71 3.01
C ALA A 108 4.55 13.02 3.39
N GLN A 109 3.69 13.71 4.16
CA GLN A 109 2.35 13.22 4.49
C GLN A 109 1.43 13.10 3.27
N ALA A 110 1.52 14.04 2.32
CA ALA A 110 0.75 13.98 1.07
C ALA A 110 1.19 12.78 0.22
N ILE A 111 2.50 12.53 0.11
CA ILE A 111 3.06 11.36 -0.59
C ILE A 111 2.59 10.06 0.08
N ALA A 112 2.68 9.95 1.41
CA ALA A 112 2.21 8.77 2.12
C ALA A 112 0.71 8.51 1.91
N LYS A 113 -0.10 9.57 1.88
CA LYS A 113 -1.56 9.47 1.62
C LYS A 113 -1.83 8.98 0.19
N ASP A 114 -1.12 9.52 -0.79
CA ASP A 114 -1.25 9.13 -2.19
C ASP A 114 -0.86 7.66 -2.41
N ILE A 115 0.31 7.24 -1.91
CA ILE A 115 0.76 5.84 -1.96
C ILE A 115 -0.26 4.90 -1.29
N LYS A 116 -0.80 5.29 -0.14
CA LYS A 116 -1.83 4.49 0.56
C LYS A 116 -3.10 4.34 -0.29
N SER A 117 -3.50 5.39 -1.01
CA SER A 117 -4.63 5.35 -1.94
C SER A 117 -4.36 4.39 -3.10
N GLN A 118 -3.18 4.47 -3.71
CA GLN A 118 -2.76 3.57 -4.79
C GLN A 118 -2.75 2.09 -4.35
N ILE A 119 -2.21 1.79 -3.16
CA ILE A 119 -2.24 0.44 -2.59
C ILE A 119 -3.68 -0.05 -2.40
N SER A 120 -4.58 0.81 -1.92
CA SER A 120 -5.98 0.46 -1.73
C SER A 120 -6.66 0.10 -3.06
N GLN A 121 -6.40 0.89 -4.10
CA GLN A 121 -6.93 0.63 -5.43
C GLN A 121 -6.40 -0.69 -6.00
N LEU A 122 -5.08 -0.90 -5.98
CA LEU A 122 -4.48 -2.15 -6.47
C LEU A 122 -4.96 -3.39 -5.71
N LYS A 123 -5.24 -3.27 -4.40
CA LYS A 123 -5.86 -4.36 -3.62
C LYS A 123 -7.28 -4.67 -4.08
N ALA A 124 -8.05 -3.66 -4.46
CA ALA A 124 -9.39 -3.86 -5.03
C ALA A 124 -9.29 -4.53 -6.41
N ASP A 125 -8.36 -4.09 -7.26
CA ASP A 125 -8.12 -4.67 -8.58
C ASP A 125 -7.67 -6.13 -8.48
N LEU A 126 -6.75 -6.43 -7.55
CA LEU A 126 -6.30 -7.79 -7.24
C LEU A 126 -7.47 -8.68 -6.80
N LYS A 127 -8.37 -8.17 -5.95
CA LYS A 127 -9.58 -8.90 -5.55
C LYS A 127 -10.45 -9.22 -6.77
N CYS A 128 -10.63 -8.27 -7.69
CA CYS A 128 -11.37 -8.48 -8.93
C CYS A 128 -10.72 -9.57 -9.81
N LEU A 129 -9.41 -9.47 -10.04
CA LEU A 129 -8.64 -10.45 -10.83
C LEU A 129 -8.71 -11.87 -10.22
N LYS A 130 -8.62 -12.00 -8.90
CA LYS A 130 -8.76 -13.29 -8.21
C LYS A 130 -10.16 -13.88 -8.37
N SER A 131 -11.21 -13.06 -8.33
CA SER A 131 -12.58 -13.51 -8.61
C SER A 131 -12.73 -13.97 -10.06
N GLN A 132 -12.24 -13.21 -11.03
CA GLN A 132 -12.27 -13.59 -12.46
C GLN A 132 -11.54 -14.91 -12.70
N LYS A 133 -10.36 -15.11 -12.08
CA LYS A 133 -9.64 -16.39 -12.13
C LYS A 133 -10.49 -17.55 -11.62
N LYS A 134 -11.21 -17.35 -10.51
CA LYS A 134 -12.08 -18.37 -9.91
C LYS A 134 -13.25 -18.73 -10.84
N GLU A 135 -13.89 -17.73 -11.45
CA GLU A 135 -14.99 -17.93 -12.40
C GLU A 135 -14.56 -18.65 -13.68
N LEU A 136 -13.39 -18.30 -14.23
CA LEU A 136 -12.84 -19.02 -15.38
C LEU A 136 -12.49 -20.47 -15.04
N SER A 137 -12.00 -20.71 -13.82
CA SER A 137 -11.71 -22.06 -13.35
C SER A 137 -12.97 -22.90 -13.12
N SER A 138 -14.07 -22.33 -12.61
CA SER A 138 -15.33 -23.07 -12.41
C SER A 138 -15.98 -23.42 -13.75
N LYS A 139 -16.02 -22.47 -14.70
CA LYS A 139 -16.49 -22.72 -16.06
C LYS A 139 -15.66 -23.81 -16.76
N LYS A 140 -14.33 -23.84 -16.56
CA LYS A 140 -13.46 -24.91 -17.11
C LYS A 140 -13.83 -26.29 -16.55
N LYS A 141 -14.25 -26.39 -15.28
CA LYS A 141 -14.71 -27.65 -14.67
C LYS A 141 -16.05 -28.11 -15.25
N GLU A 142 -17.04 -27.22 -15.33
CA GLU A 142 -18.35 -27.51 -15.93
C GLU A 142 -18.21 -27.97 -17.39
N THR A 143 -17.39 -27.27 -18.18
CA THR A 143 -17.18 -27.64 -19.59
C THR A 143 -16.54 -29.03 -19.70
N LYS A 144 -15.53 -29.35 -18.88
CA LYS A 144 -14.91 -30.69 -18.89
C LYS A 144 -15.87 -31.79 -18.49
N GLN A 145 -16.70 -31.55 -17.50
CA GLN A 145 -17.68 -32.53 -17.02
C GLN A 145 -18.76 -32.79 -18.09
N SER A 146 -19.28 -31.73 -18.75
CA SER A 146 -20.24 -31.89 -19.86
C SER A 146 -19.66 -32.67 -21.04
N VAL A 147 -18.41 -32.41 -21.43
CA VAL A 147 -17.73 -33.14 -22.53
C VAL A 147 -17.49 -34.61 -22.16
N GLN A 148 -17.16 -34.92 -20.90
CA GLN A 148 -17.02 -36.29 -20.43
C GLN A 148 -18.36 -37.04 -20.45
N SER A 149 -19.44 -36.40 -20.01
CA SER A 149 -20.78 -37.00 -20.04
C SER A 149 -21.28 -37.22 -21.47
N LEU A 150 -21.00 -36.31 -22.41
CA LEU A 150 -21.31 -36.50 -23.82
C LEU A 150 -20.53 -37.67 -24.44
N ASN A 151 -19.23 -37.79 -24.14
CA ASN A 151 -18.43 -38.93 -24.59
C ASN A 151 -18.93 -40.27 -24.02
N LEU A 152 -19.42 -40.28 -22.77
CA LEU A 152 -20.05 -41.46 -22.16
C LEU A 152 -21.35 -41.85 -22.87
N LEU A 153 -22.20 -40.88 -23.21
CA LEU A 153 -23.42 -41.10 -23.99
C LEU A 153 -23.10 -41.65 -25.39
N GLN A 154 -22.08 -41.11 -26.05
CA GLN A 154 -21.66 -41.59 -27.37
C GLN A 154 -21.15 -43.03 -27.33
N LYS A 155 -20.33 -43.38 -26.33
CA LYS A 155 -19.89 -44.76 -26.11
C LYS A 155 -21.06 -45.70 -25.76
N LEU A 156 -22.03 -45.23 -24.98
CA LEU A 156 -23.22 -46.02 -24.66
C LEU A 156 -24.02 -46.35 -25.93
N HIS A 157 -24.15 -45.38 -26.84
CA HIS A 157 -24.79 -45.56 -28.14
C HIS A 157 -24.01 -46.54 -29.04
N GLU A 158 -22.69 -46.40 -29.13
CA GLU A 158 -21.84 -47.34 -29.87
C GLU A 158 -21.99 -48.78 -29.38
N VAL A 159 -22.05 -49.00 -28.05
CA VAL A 159 -22.23 -50.35 -27.47
C VAL A 159 -23.62 -50.92 -27.76
N TYR A 160 -24.65 -50.07 -27.84
CA TYR A 160 -26.00 -50.48 -28.26
C TYR A 160 -26.04 -50.89 -29.73
N GLU A 161 -25.43 -50.11 -30.64
CA GLU A 161 -25.36 -50.47 -32.06
C GLU A 161 -24.56 -51.76 -32.33
N LEU A 162 -23.59 -52.08 -31.47
CA LEU A 162 -22.86 -53.36 -31.50
C LEU A 162 -23.69 -54.55 -30.99
N GLY A 163 -24.94 -54.34 -30.56
CA GLY A 163 -25.84 -55.37 -30.06
C GLY A 163 -25.46 -55.95 -28.69
N LEU A 164 -24.57 -55.27 -27.96
CA LEU A 164 -24.07 -55.68 -26.64
C LEU A 164 -25.00 -55.26 -25.49
N LEU A 165 -26.01 -54.44 -25.78
CA LEU A 165 -27.02 -53.97 -24.84
C LEU A 165 -28.40 -54.20 -25.44
N THR A 166 -29.35 -54.61 -24.60
CA THR A 166 -30.77 -54.62 -24.97
C THR A 166 -31.34 -53.19 -24.92
N GLU A 167 -32.42 -52.94 -25.65
CA GLU A 167 -33.04 -51.61 -25.74
C GLU A 167 -33.49 -51.08 -24.37
N GLY A 168 -33.98 -51.97 -23.49
CA GLY A 168 -34.31 -51.60 -22.11
C GLY A 168 -33.10 -51.18 -21.27
N GLU A 169 -31.97 -51.90 -21.38
CA GLU A 169 -30.74 -51.57 -20.64
C GLU A 169 -30.06 -50.30 -21.16
N TYR A 170 -30.18 -50.03 -22.47
CA TYR A 170 -29.70 -48.81 -23.08
C TYR A 170 -30.49 -47.60 -22.56
N GLU A 171 -31.83 -47.64 -22.60
CA GLU A 171 -32.67 -46.50 -22.21
C GLU A 171 -32.53 -46.18 -20.71
N GLU A 172 -32.42 -47.21 -19.86
CA GLU A 172 -32.23 -47.04 -18.41
C GLU A 172 -30.87 -46.41 -18.08
N LYS A 173 -29.80 -46.83 -18.77
CA LYS A 173 -28.45 -46.25 -18.60
C LYS A 173 -28.34 -44.85 -19.19
N ARG A 174 -29.04 -44.59 -20.31
CA ARG A 174 -29.12 -43.27 -20.95
C ARG A 174 -29.82 -42.27 -20.04
N GLN A 175 -30.99 -42.62 -19.48
CA GLN A 175 -31.71 -41.76 -18.53
C GLN A 175 -30.86 -41.43 -17.30
N LYS A 176 -30.22 -42.43 -16.68
CA LYS A 176 -29.33 -42.22 -15.52
C LYS A 176 -28.12 -41.32 -15.83
N LEU A 177 -27.65 -41.29 -17.08
CA LEU A 177 -26.56 -40.40 -17.50
C LEU A 177 -27.07 -38.99 -17.78
N VAL A 178 -28.25 -38.85 -18.38
CA VAL A 178 -28.89 -37.55 -18.65
C VAL A 178 -29.31 -36.84 -17.36
N GLU A 179 -29.79 -37.57 -16.35
CA GLU A 179 -30.11 -37.01 -15.02
C GLU A 179 -28.89 -36.49 -14.25
N LYS A 180 -27.68 -36.91 -14.64
CA LYS A 180 -26.41 -36.53 -13.99
C LYS A 180 -25.66 -35.40 -14.71
N ILE A 181 -26.16 -34.95 -15.85
CA ILE A 181 -25.65 -33.82 -16.64
C ILE A 181 -26.29 -32.53 -16.15
#